data_AF-A0A919U013-F1
#
_entry.id   AF-A0A919U013-F1
#
_cell.length_a   1.000
_cell.length_b   1.000
_cell.length_c   1.000
_cell.angle_alpha   90.00
_cell.angle_beta   90.00
_cell.angle_gamma   90.00
#
_symmetry.space_group_name_H-M   'P 1'
#
loop_
_entity.id
_entity.type
_entity.pdbx_description
1 polymer ?
#
loop_
_entity_poly.entity_id
_entity_poly.type
_entity_poly.pdbx_seq_one_letter_code
_entity_poly.pdbx_strand_id
1 'polypeptide(L)'
;MLAVAGLTVVLAGPARAATGEDTLRPGEQLTAGQALVSADGSQALVLQTDGSLALFGADGNLRWTSGTAVEGASLSVGPDGDVVLVAPDGSVAWRTETADRPGARLVLQDDGDLVVLDAADEVRWDSGTTVRPSILPAGGTLAPGQSLSSPDGRQTLLVLDDGDVTLLGPDGTSRWSAGTHEPGSVLELGTDGNLVVVDPDGRREWRTRTAGHEGASLVLQDDGDLVLFDAAGAPLWRSGTAIGPATLTDGAALDVGQDLGSPDGHLRLRLTADRLALEYDGHLLWTAPLTTPPGDGARLVVQADGNVVLVTADGTPMWATGTETAGPGVGLRLEDGSMLLLAGTGQELWRVDVPVELTAPALAETDCAAVDAPIPLEQTVVTATGVRVHPCLADAVDTLLEQARAEGVDLHAWGWRSAEQQIALRAANCSTTADGASVVCSPPTAPPGTSRHERGLALDFTVDGAVVRPGSAAFAWLTQHAPEAGLRNLPSEAWHWSVDGW
;
A
#
# COMPACT_ATOMS: atom_id res chain seq x y z
N MET A 1 -75.33 7.35 -6.60
CA MET A 1 -74.28 8.04 -5.82
C MET A 1 -73.06 7.13 -5.82
N LEU A 2 -72.10 7.38 -6.71
CA LEU A 2 -70.78 6.73 -6.68
C LEU A 2 -69.94 7.47 -5.64
N ALA A 3 -69.44 6.77 -4.62
CA ALA A 3 -68.45 7.29 -3.70
C ALA A 3 -67.06 6.90 -4.22
N VAL A 4 -66.27 7.91 -4.62
CA VAL A 4 -64.86 7.77 -4.96
C VAL A 4 -64.07 7.74 -3.65
N ALA A 5 -63.44 6.61 -3.34
CA ALA A 5 -62.47 6.52 -2.25
C ALA A 5 -61.16 7.15 -2.71
N GLY A 6 -60.81 8.30 -2.13
CA GLY A 6 -59.53 8.96 -2.34
C GLY A 6 -58.42 8.20 -1.62
N LEU A 7 -57.43 7.75 -2.37
CA LEU A 7 -56.19 7.19 -1.84
C LEU A 7 -55.28 8.35 -1.41
N THR A 8 -55.15 8.57 -0.10
CA THR A 8 -54.15 9.47 0.47
C THR A 8 -52.78 8.79 0.40
N VAL A 9 -51.95 9.23 -0.53
CA VAL A 9 -50.52 8.87 -0.57
C VAL A 9 -49.81 9.70 0.51
N VAL A 10 -49.38 9.04 1.58
CA VAL A 10 -48.44 9.63 2.54
C VAL A 10 -47.05 9.50 1.92
N LEU A 11 -46.50 10.60 1.42
CA LEU A 11 -45.08 10.66 1.03
C LEU A 11 -44.26 10.64 2.32
N ALA A 12 -43.60 9.51 2.60
CA ALA A 12 -42.56 9.45 3.61
C ALA A 12 -41.44 10.44 3.21
N GLY A 13 -40.94 11.22 4.17
CA GLY A 13 -39.73 12.01 3.95
C GLY A 13 -38.54 11.10 3.60
N PRO A 14 -37.50 11.61 2.92
CA PRO A 14 -36.32 10.79 2.63
C PRO A 14 -35.73 10.24 3.92
N ALA A 15 -35.41 8.95 3.92
CA ALA A 15 -34.71 8.33 5.04
C ALA A 15 -33.31 8.97 5.15
N ARG A 16 -32.79 9.09 6.36
CA ARG A 16 -31.40 9.50 6.61
C ARG A 16 -30.67 8.28 7.12
N ALA A 17 -29.44 8.06 6.65
CA ALA A 17 -28.56 7.09 7.28
C ALA A 17 -28.38 7.46 8.76
N ALA A 18 -28.29 6.45 9.62
CA ALA A 18 -27.79 6.66 10.97
C ALA A 18 -26.31 7.03 10.88
N THR A 19 -25.90 8.11 11.55
CA THR A 19 -24.51 8.54 11.60
C THR A 19 -23.64 7.45 12.24
N GLY A 20 -22.59 7.01 11.54
CA GLY A 20 -21.64 6.00 12.02
C GLY A 20 -21.96 4.54 11.68
N GLU A 21 -22.89 4.28 10.75
CA GLU A 21 -23.01 2.96 10.11
C GLU A 21 -22.06 2.87 8.90
N ASP A 22 -21.73 1.64 8.51
CA ASP A 22 -20.88 1.31 7.36
C ASP A 22 -21.64 1.37 6.03
N THR A 23 -22.97 1.45 6.06
CA THR A 23 -23.83 1.23 4.90
C THR A 23 -24.81 2.38 4.69
N LEU A 24 -24.92 2.88 3.45
CA LEU A 24 -26.00 3.75 2.98
C LEU A 24 -26.96 2.95 2.09
N ARG A 25 -28.21 2.81 2.52
CA ARG A 25 -29.23 1.94 1.90
C ARG A 25 -30.08 2.70 0.87
N PRO A 26 -30.83 1.99 -0.02
CA PRO A 26 -31.76 2.64 -0.94
C PRO A 26 -32.69 3.65 -0.27
N GLY A 27 -32.73 4.88 -0.80
CA GLY A 27 -33.57 5.96 -0.29
C GLY A 27 -33.03 6.69 0.94
N GLU A 28 -31.88 6.27 1.49
CA GLU A 28 -31.15 7.02 2.51
C GLU A 28 -30.24 8.09 1.89
N GLN A 29 -29.96 9.14 2.67
CA GLN A 29 -29.06 10.21 2.26
C GLN A 29 -27.99 10.50 3.32
N LEU A 30 -26.81 10.89 2.84
CA LEU A 30 -25.73 11.52 3.59
C LEU A 30 -25.69 13.02 3.23
N THR A 31 -25.66 13.89 4.24
CA THR A 31 -25.59 15.35 4.08
C THR A 31 -24.33 15.92 4.73
N ALA A 32 -23.99 17.18 4.44
CA ALA A 32 -22.81 17.85 4.96
C ALA A 32 -22.61 17.66 6.48
N GLY A 33 -21.41 17.23 6.86
CA GLY A 33 -21.00 16.92 8.23
C GLY A 33 -21.35 15.51 8.71
N GLN A 34 -22.01 14.68 7.88
CA GLN A 34 -22.29 13.28 8.19
C GLN A 34 -21.25 12.36 7.55
N ALA A 35 -21.12 11.14 8.12
CA ALA A 35 -20.18 10.14 7.66
C ALA A 35 -20.76 8.72 7.71
N LEU A 36 -20.25 7.86 6.82
CA LEU A 36 -20.21 6.41 7.05
C LEU A 36 -18.89 6.05 7.71
N VAL A 37 -18.90 5.04 8.56
CA VAL A 37 -17.72 4.54 9.27
C VAL A 37 -17.67 3.03 9.10
N SER A 38 -16.52 2.48 8.70
CA SER A 38 -16.35 1.03 8.56
C SER A 38 -16.68 0.30 9.87
N ALA A 39 -17.01 -0.99 9.80
CA ALA A 39 -17.43 -1.76 10.97
C ALA A 39 -16.32 -1.84 12.05
N ASP A 40 -15.06 -1.86 11.63
CA ASP A 40 -13.88 -1.81 12.50
C ASP A 40 -13.50 -0.38 12.96
N GLY A 41 -14.15 0.65 12.42
CA GLY A 41 -13.89 2.05 12.71
C GLY A 41 -12.61 2.63 12.10
N SER A 42 -11.91 1.88 11.24
CA SER A 42 -10.64 2.28 10.66
C SER A 42 -10.77 3.21 9.45
N GLN A 43 -11.97 3.36 8.89
CA GLN A 43 -12.25 4.15 7.69
C GLN A 43 -13.43 5.07 7.91
N ALA A 44 -13.39 6.25 7.29
CA ALA A 44 -14.51 7.19 7.32
C ALA A 44 -14.74 7.83 5.95
N LEU A 45 -15.94 7.63 5.39
CA LEU A 45 -16.42 8.39 4.24
C LEU A 45 -17.20 9.59 4.75
N VAL A 46 -16.68 10.80 4.55
CA VAL A 46 -17.26 12.04 5.07
C VAL A 46 -17.75 12.92 3.91
N LEU A 47 -19.00 13.39 3.99
CA LEU A 47 -19.44 14.51 3.17
C LEU A 47 -19.13 15.80 3.92
N GLN A 48 -18.08 16.49 3.50
CA GLN A 48 -17.54 17.67 4.18
C GLN A 48 -18.49 18.88 4.05
N THR A 49 -18.27 19.91 4.88
CA THR A 49 -19.14 21.10 4.92
C THR A 49 -19.06 21.96 3.66
N ASP A 50 -17.95 21.90 2.94
CA ASP A 50 -17.78 22.52 1.62
C ASP A 50 -18.41 21.70 0.48
N GLY A 51 -18.96 20.52 0.78
CA GLY A 51 -19.63 19.64 -0.16
C GLY A 51 -18.71 18.67 -0.90
N SER A 52 -17.43 18.55 -0.50
CA SER A 52 -16.55 17.47 -0.97
C SER A 52 -16.92 16.14 -0.30
N LEU A 53 -17.02 15.06 -1.07
CA LEU A 53 -17.10 13.70 -0.52
C LEU A 53 -15.69 13.11 -0.48
N ALA A 54 -15.23 12.69 0.69
CA ALA A 54 -13.87 12.24 0.90
C ALA A 54 -13.80 11.01 1.82
N LEU A 55 -12.99 10.03 1.42
CA LEU A 55 -12.66 8.85 2.21
C LEU A 55 -11.33 9.09 2.92
N PHE A 56 -11.32 8.84 4.23
CA PHE A 56 -10.15 8.95 5.08
C PHE A 56 -9.86 7.62 5.78
N GLY A 57 -8.57 7.33 5.95
CA GLY A 57 -8.14 6.33 6.92
C GLY A 57 -8.20 6.85 8.36
N ALA A 58 -8.03 5.96 9.34
CA ALA A 58 -7.99 6.29 10.77
C ALA A 58 -6.86 7.24 11.15
N ASP A 59 -5.81 7.29 10.34
CA ASP A 59 -4.68 8.23 10.41
C ASP A 59 -5.07 9.66 9.99
N GLY A 60 -6.27 9.85 9.42
CA GLY A 60 -6.75 11.11 8.88
C GLY A 60 -6.22 11.42 7.47
N ASN A 61 -5.49 10.50 6.84
CA ASN A 61 -5.01 10.68 5.48
C ASN A 61 -6.15 10.52 4.47
N LEU A 62 -6.19 11.43 3.49
CA LEU A 62 -7.13 11.36 2.37
C LEU A 62 -6.75 10.17 1.48
N ARG A 63 -7.69 9.22 1.33
CA ARG A 63 -7.52 8.02 0.49
C ARG A 63 -8.21 8.16 -0.86
N TRP A 64 -9.36 8.84 -0.88
CA TRP A 64 -10.12 9.11 -2.11
C TRP A 64 -11.03 10.32 -1.95
N THR A 65 -11.39 10.98 -3.06
CA THR A 65 -12.39 12.05 -3.08
C THR A 65 -13.21 12.02 -4.37
N SER A 66 -14.46 12.51 -4.31
CA SER A 66 -15.30 12.73 -5.49
C SER A 66 -14.75 13.78 -6.45
N GLY A 67 -13.69 14.53 -6.07
CA GLY A 67 -12.99 15.50 -6.90
C GLY A 67 -13.75 16.82 -7.14
N THR A 68 -15.04 16.88 -6.80
CA THR A 68 -15.89 18.06 -6.95
C THR A 68 -16.51 18.42 -5.60
N ALA A 69 -16.30 19.66 -5.15
CA ALA A 69 -16.89 20.20 -3.92
C ALA A 69 -18.01 21.18 -4.27
N VAL A 70 -19.24 20.88 -3.85
CA VAL A 70 -20.40 21.75 -4.04
C VAL A 70 -21.15 21.96 -2.73
N GLU A 71 -21.05 23.17 -2.17
CA GLU A 71 -21.64 23.48 -0.87
C GLU A 71 -23.14 23.13 -0.83
N GLY A 72 -23.54 22.39 0.21
CA GLY A 72 -24.91 21.93 0.40
C GLY A 72 -25.31 20.71 -0.42
N ALA A 73 -24.37 20.04 -1.12
CA ALA A 73 -24.64 18.78 -1.78
C ALA A 73 -25.07 17.66 -0.80
N SER A 74 -25.73 16.64 -1.34
CA SER A 74 -26.14 15.43 -0.62
C SER A 74 -25.84 14.18 -1.44
N LEU A 75 -25.31 13.14 -0.78
CA LEU A 75 -25.11 11.82 -1.36
C LEU A 75 -26.35 10.96 -1.10
N SER A 76 -26.81 10.19 -2.08
CA SER A 76 -27.96 9.30 -1.92
C SER A 76 -27.85 8.07 -2.80
N VAL A 77 -28.46 6.95 -2.35
CA VAL A 77 -28.67 5.76 -3.20
C VAL A 77 -30.07 5.80 -3.79
N GLY A 78 -30.13 5.93 -5.11
CA GLY A 78 -31.36 5.99 -5.89
C GLY A 78 -32.15 4.68 -5.85
N PRO A 79 -33.46 4.72 -6.15
CA PRO A 79 -34.30 3.51 -6.22
C PRO A 79 -33.92 2.56 -7.37
N ASP A 80 -33.20 3.07 -8.37
CA ASP A 80 -32.57 2.33 -9.46
C ASP A 80 -31.19 1.78 -9.09
N GLY A 81 -30.69 2.03 -7.87
CA GLY A 81 -29.42 1.51 -7.37
C GLY A 81 -28.21 2.40 -7.63
N ASP A 82 -28.33 3.51 -8.37
CA ASP A 82 -27.20 4.41 -8.58
C ASP A 82 -26.93 5.26 -7.34
N VAL A 83 -25.66 5.46 -7.00
CA VAL A 83 -25.25 6.34 -5.90
C VAL A 83 -24.84 7.69 -6.50
N VAL A 84 -25.48 8.77 -6.05
CA VAL A 84 -25.37 10.08 -6.68
C VAL A 84 -25.13 11.17 -5.65
N LEU A 85 -24.12 12.00 -5.88
CA LEU A 85 -23.88 13.27 -5.18
C LEU A 85 -24.57 14.40 -5.97
N VAL A 86 -25.58 15.02 -5.36
CA VAL A 86 -26.45 16.00 -6.01
C VAL A 86 -26.30 17.36 -5.33
N ALA A 87 -26.09 18.41 -6.12
CA ALA A 87 -26.04 19.79 -5.67
C ALA A 87 -27.44 20.36 -5.35
N PRO A 88 -27.55 21.47 -4.59
CA PRO A 88 -28.85 22.06 -4.23
C PRO A 88 -29.72 22.49 -5.42
N ASP A 89 -29.12 22.79 -6.57
CA ASP A 89 -29.82 23.14 -7.81
C ASP A 89 -30.32 21.93 -8.61
N GLY A 90 -30.03 20.71 -8.13
CA GLY A 90 -30.39 19.44 -8.75
C GLY A 90 -29.38 18.93 -9.77
N SER A 91 -28.27 19.64 -10.00
CA SER A 91 -27.17 19.14 -10.83
C SER A 91 -26.41 18.01 -10.12
N VAL A 92 -25.87 17.09 -10.91
CA VAL A 92 -25.13 15.94 -10.39
C VAL A 92 -23.65 16.29 -10.36
N ALA A 93 -23.07 16.30 -9.16
CA ALA A 93 -21.65 16.58 -8.96
C ALA A 93 -20.78 15.33 -9.15
N TRP A 94 -21.30 14.14 -8.81
CA TRP A 94 -20.61 12.85 -8.96
C TRP A 94 -21.62 11.69 -8.92
N ARG A 95 -21.28 10.52 -9.50
CA ARG A 95 -22.07 9.28 -9.39
C ARG A 95 -21.24 8.02 -9.65
N THR A 96 -21.77 6.87 -9.22
CA THR A 96 -21.16 5.53 -9.40
C THR A 96 -21.47 4.85 -10.73
N GLU A 97 -22.46 5.34 -11.48
CA GLU A 97 -22.95 4.73 -12.74
C GLU A 97 -23.50 3.31 -12.57
N THR A 98 -24.09 3.01 -11.40
CA THR A 98 -24.59 1.68 -11.04
C THR A 98 -26.11 1.52 -11.20
N ALA A 99 -26.73 2.37 -12.01
CA ALA A 99 -28.17 2.33 -12.30
C ALA A 99 -28.66 0.95 -12.81
N ASP A 100 -29.98 0.75 -12.80
CA ASP A 100 -30.68 -0.51 -13.15
C ASP A 100 -30.44 -1.68 -12.17
N ARG A 101 -30.11 -1.36 -10.92
CA ARG A 101 -29.83 -2.31 -9.81
C ARG A 101 -30.67 -2.00 -8.57
N PRO A 102 -32.00 -2.15 -8.64
CA PRO A 102 -32.87 -1.86 -7.51
C PRO A 102 -32.48 -2.68 -6.29
N GLY A 103 -32.35 -1.99 -5.14
CA GLY A 103 -31.91 -2.61 -3.89
C GLY A 103 -30.41 -2.55 -3.63
N ALA A 104 -29.62 -1.95 -4.52
CA ALA A 104 -28.20 -1.72 -4.28
C ALA A 104 -27.96 -0.78 -3.09
N ARG A 105 -26.80 -0.93 -2.45
CA ARG A 105 -26.39 -0.15 -1.27
C ARG A 105 -24.92 0.22 -1.39
N LEU A 106 -24.55 1.39 -0.87
CA LEU A 106 -23.16 1.79 -0.72
C LEU A 106 -22.64 1.27 0.62
N VAL A 107 -21.50 0.60 0.64
CA VAL A 107 -20.89 0.01 1.84
C VAL A 107 -19.44 0.44 1.93
N LEU A 108 -19.03 0.98 3.07
CA LEU A 108 -17.64 1.22 3.43
C LEU A 108 -17.10 0.00 4.16
N GLN A 109 -16.18 -0.71 3.53
CA GLN A 109 -15.59 -1.95 4.04
C GLN A 109 -14.40 -1.65 4.96
N ASP A 110 -14.09 -2.60 5.85
CA ASP A 110 -12.97 -2.50 6.81
C ASP A 110 -11.60 -2.45 6.11
N ASP A 111 -11.51 -3.00 4.91
CA ASP A 111 -10.31 -2.95 4.07
C ASP A 111 -10.12 -1.58 3.39
N GLY A 112 -10.88 -0.55 3.72
CA GLY A 112 -10.70 0.77 3.09
C GLY A 112 -11.33 0.90 1.72
N ASP A 113 -12.04 -0.11 1.21
CA ASP A 113 -12.78 0.01 -0.03
C ASP A 113 -14.20 0.54 0.19
N LEU A 114 -14.66 1.39 -0.72
CA LEU A 114 -16.05 1.87 -0.76
C LEU A 114 -16.73 1.21 -1.95
N VAL A 115 -17.71 0.35 -1.69
CA VAL A 115 -18.33 -0.49 -2.73
C VAL A 115 -19.82 -0.20 -2.88
N VAL A 116 -20.34 -0.40 -4.08
CA VAL A 116 -21.78 -0.58 -4.33
C VAL A 116 -22.06 -2.07 -4.46
N LEU A 117 -22.78 -2.62 -3.48
CA LEU A 117 -23.27 -4.00 -3.50
C LEU A 117 -24.71 -4.02 -4.00
N ASP A 118 -25.02 -4.90 -4.93
CA ASP A 118 -26.41 -5.12 -5.32
C ASP A 118 -27.19 -5.96 -4.29
N ALA A 119 -28.46 -6.26 -4.59
CA ALA A 119 -29.32 -7.05 -3.72
C ALA A 119 -28.89 -8.52 -3.55
N ALA A 120 -27.93 -9.00 -4.36
CA ALA A 120 -27.34 -10.33 -4.28
C ALA A 120 -25.93 -10.33 -3.67
N ASP A 121 -25.48 -9.19 -3.12
CA ASP A 121 -24.16 -8.97 -2.54
C ASP A 121 -22.99 -9.06 -3.54
N GLU A 122 -23.25 -8.88 -4.84
CA GLU A 122 -22.19 -8.74 -5.84
C GLU A 122 -21.70 -7.28 -5.90
N VAL A 123 -20.38 -7.09 -5.96
CA VAL A 123 -19.76 -5.77 -6.16
C VAL A 123 -20.04 -5.29 -7.58
N ARG A 124 -20.58 -4.07 -7.69
CA ARG A 124 -20.97 -3.44 -8.97
C ARG A 124 -20.18 -2.18 -9.27
N TRP A 125 -19.54 -1.63 -8.25
CA TRP A 125 -18.60 -0.54 -8.30
C TRP A 125 -17.78 -0.59 -7.01
N ASP A 126 -16.52 -0.22 -7.10
CA ASP A 126 -15.60 -0.02 -5.98
C ASP A 126 -14.77 1.24 -6.20
N SER A 127 -14.23 1.80 -5.12
CA SER A 127 -13.36 2.97 -5.20
C SER A 127 -11.90 2.64 -5.52
N GLY A 128 -11.54 1.36 -5.56
CA GLY A 128 -10.17 0.89 -5.77
C GLY A 128 -9.25 1.24 -4.60
N THR A 129 -9.81 1.45 -3.41
CA THR A 129 -9.08 1.95 -2.23
C THR A 129 -8.74 0.87 -1.22
N THR A 130 -8.91 -0.41 -1.58
CA THR A 130 -8.58 -1.56 -0.74
C THR A 130 -7.15 -1.49 -0.20
N VAL A 131 -7.04 -1.30 1.10
CA VAL A 131 -5.88 -1.54 1.95
C VAL A 131 -5.96 -2.98 2.43
N ARG A 132 -5.00 -3.81 2.00
CA ARG A 132 -4.91 -5.21 2.45
C ARG A 132 -4.83 -5.24 3.98
N PRO A 133 -5.45 -6.23 4.65
CA PRO A 133 -5.55 -6.24 6.10
C PRO A 133 -4.17 -6.18 6.76
N SER A 134 -4.02 -5.40 7.82
CA SER A 134 -2.78 -5.35 8.61
C SER A 134 -2.74 -6.39 9.73
N ILE A 135 -3.85 -7.11 9.94
CA ILE A 135 -4.04 -8.04 11.05
C ILE A 135 -4.45 -9.41 10.52
N LEU A 136 -3.77 -10.46 10.99
CA LEU A 136 -4.23 -11.84 10.90
C LEU A 136 -4.72 -12.28 12.30
N PRO A 137 -6.03 -12.46 12.51
CA PRO A 137 -6.57 -12.86 13.81
C PRO A 137 -6.36 -14.35 14.08
N ALA A 138 -6.55 -14.77 15.33
CA ALA A 138 -6.59 -16.19 15.71
C ALA A 138 -7.61 -16.98 14.87
N GLY A 139 -7.17 -18.13 14.33
CA GLY A 139 -7.90 -18.94 13.36
C GLY A 139 -7.75 -18.46 11.91
N GLY A 140 -7.03 -17.37 11.66
CA GLY A 140 -6.77 -16.84 10.33
C GLY A 140 -5.68 -17.62 9.59
N THR A 141 -5.77 -17.57 8.25
CA THR A 141 -4.77 -18.18 7.36
C THR A 141 -4.47 -17.24 6.19
N LEU A 142 -3.20 -17.18 5.79
CA LEU A 142 -2.77 -16.61 4.50
C LEU A 142 -2.27 -17.74 3.62
N ALA A 143 -2.94 -17.91 2.49
CA ALA A 143 -2.55 -18.81 1.41
C ALA A 143 -1.57 -18.12 0.44
N PRO A 144 -0.88 -18.87 -0.44
CA PRO A 144 -0.04 -18.29 -1.47
C PRO A 144 -0.75 -17.19 -2.26
N GLY A 145 -0.06 -16.07 -2.48
CA GLY A 145 -0.59 -14.88 -3.16
C GLY A 145 -1.44 -13.96 -2.28
N GLN A 146 -1.84 -14.38 -1.08
CA GLN A 146 -2.45 -13.51 -0.08
C GLN A 146 -1.38 -12.77 0.72
N SER A 147 -1.73 -11.57 1.20
CA SER A 147 -0.80 -10.76 1.97
C SER A 147 -1.49 -9.90 3.02
N LEU A 148 -0.69 -9.47 4.00
CA LEU A 148 -1.01 -8.34 4.85
C LEU A 148 -0.28 -7.10 4.34
N SER A 149 -0.86 -5.92 4.56
CA SER A 149 -0.16 -4.65 4.38
C SER A 149 -0.22 -3.84 5.67
N SER A 150 0.82 -3.06 5.94
CA SER A 150 0.74 -2.06 7.02
C SER A 150 -0.39 -1.06 6.75
N PRO A 151 -0.98 -0.44 7.78
CA PRO A 151 -2.01 0.60 7.60
C PRO A 151 -1.62 1.75 6.63
N ASP A 152 -0.35 2.11 6.57
CA ASP A 152 0.20 3.09 5.63
C ASP A 152 0.49 2.55 4.22
N GLY A 153 0.35 1.23 4.02
CA GLY A 153 0.54 0.52 2.76
C GLY A 153 2.00 0.29 2.36
N ARG A 154 2.97 0.65 3.20
CA ARG A 154 4.40 0.64 2.87
C ARG A 154 5.07 -0.71 3.11
N GLN A 155 4.54 -1.52 4.00
CA GLN A 155 5.07 -2.82 4.37
C GLN A 155 4.12 -3.90 3.84
N THR A 156 4.66 -5.02 3.36
CA THR A 156 3.83 -6.12 2.87
C THR A 156 4.35 -7.47 3.37
N LEU A 157 3.53 -8.20 4.13
CA LEU A 157 3.80 -9.61 4.45
C LEU A 157 3.13 -10.48 3.40
N LEU A 158 3.91 -11.26 2.65
CA LEU A 158 3.43 -12.06 1.54
C LEU A 158 3.79 -13.54 1.74
N VAL A 159 2.82 -14.42 1.47
CA VAL A 159 3.09 -15.85 1.28
C VAL A 159 3.38 -16.06 -0.20
N LEU A 160 4.62 -16.43 -0.51
CA LEU A 160 5.11 -16.69 -1.86
C LEU A 160 4.63 -18.06 -2.35
N ASP A 161 4.55 -18.23 -3.67
CA ASP A 161 4.15 -19.50 -4.29
C ASP A 161 5.15 -20.64 -4.02
N ASP A 162 6.41 -20.31 -3.72
CA ASP A 162 7.43 -21.27 -3.31
C ASP A 162 7.26 -21.72 -1.85
N GLY A 163 6.31 -21.16 -1.10
CA GLY A 163 6.03 -21.51 0.28
C GLY A 163 6.80 -20.70 1.31
N ASP A 164 7.61 -19.70 0.91
CA ASP A 164 8.18 -18.77 1.88
C ASP A 164 7.15 -17.73 2.34
N VAL A 165 7.32 -17.26 3.57
CA VAL A 165 6.57 -16.13 4.10
C VAL A 165 7.55 -15.00 4.32
N THR A 166 7.41 -13.94 3.53
CA THR A 166 8.38 -12.84 3.47
C THR A 166 7.72 -11.52 3.83
N LEU A 167 8.39 -10.74 4.67
CA LEU A 167 8.04 -9.35 4.94
C LEU A 167 8.90 -8.46 4.05
N LEU A 168 8.24 -7.72 3.17
CA LEU A 168 8.84 -6.76 2.27
C LEU A 168 8.70 -5.35 2.85
N GLY A 169 9.81 -4.60 2.77
CA GLY A 169 9.81 -3.16 3.01
C GLY A 169 9.24 -2.37 1.83
N PRO A 170 9.10 -1.04 1.98
CA PRO A 170 8.67 -0.13 0.91
C PRO A 170 9.61 -0.12 -0.30
N ASP A 171 10.90 -0.40 -0.08
CA ASP A 171 11.92 -0.59 -1.11
C ASP A 171 11.83 -1.95 -1.83
N GLY A 172 10.83 -2.77 -1.49
CA GLY A 172 10.64 -4.12 -2.03
C GLY A 172 11.65 -5.15 -1.52
N THR A 173 12.54 -4.77 -0.60
CA THR A 173 13.54 -5.71 -0.07
C THR A 173 12.94 -6.58 1.03
N SER A 174 13.35 -7.85 1.08
CA SER A 174 12.98 -8.72 2.19
C SER A 174 13.66 -8.26 3.48
N ARG A 175 12.84 -7.86 4.45
CA ARG A 175 13.27 -7.49 5.81
C ARG A 175 13.28 -8.69 6.73
N TRP A 176 12.38 -9.64 6.50
CA TRP A 176 12.31 -10.90 7.23
C TRP A 176 11.72 -12.00 6.36
N SER A 177 12.11 -13.24 6.64
CA SER A 177 11.62 -14.44 5.98
C SER A 177 11.49 -15.57 7.00
N ALA A 178 10.45 -16.40 6.84
CA ALA A 178 10.29 -17.63 7.61
C ALA A 178 11.33 -18.70 7.22
N GLY A 179 11.92 -18.59 6.03
CA GLY A 179 12.89 -19.52 5.48
C GLY A 179 12.25 -20.84 5.03
N THR A 180 10.97 -20.81 4.66
CA THR A 180 10.18 -21.97 4.22
C THR A 180 10.13 -22.00 2.70
N HIS A 181 10.06 -23.18 2.09
CA HIS A 181 10.21 -23.31 0.63
C HIS A 181 9.43 -24.52 0.07
N GLU A 182 8.32 -24.89 0.71
CA GLU A 182 7.42 -25.92 0.21
C GLU A 182 6.20 -25.28 -0.47
N PRO A 183 6.03 -25.41 -1.81
CA PRO A 183 4.92 -24.81 -2.53
C PRO A 183 3.56 -25.22 -1.96
N GLY A 184 2.65 -24.24 -1.86
CA GLY A 184 1.34 -24.45 -1.25
C GLY A 184 1.33 -24.37 0.28
N SER A 185 2.47 -24.09 0.92
CA SER A 185 2.52 -23.73 2.34
C SER A 185 1.64 -22.51 2.64
N VAL A 186 1.04 -22.52 3.82
CA VAL A 186 0.17 -21.44 4.32
C VAL A 186 0.71 -20.91 5.65
N LEU A 187 0.54 -19.61 5.89
CA LEU A 187 0.76 -19.01 7.21
C LEU A 187 -0.54 -19.10 8.00
N GLU A 188 -0.54 -19.82 9.11
CA GLU A 188 -1.70 -20.01 9.99
C GLU A 188 -1.40 -19.42 11.37
N LEU A 189 -2.31 -18.57 11.88
CA LEU A 189 -2.35 -18.26 13.30
C LEU A 189 -3.40 -19.15 13.95
N GLY A 190 -2.96 -20.22 14.62
CA GLY A 190 -3.85 -21.16 15.28
C GLY A 190 -4.67 -20.50 16.39
N THR A 191 -5.83 -21.07 16.72
CA THR A 191 -6.67 -20.58 17.83
C THR A 191 -6.00 -20.73 19.20
N ASP A 192 -4.95 -21.55 19.29
CA ASP A 192 -4.08 -21.70 20.46
C ASP A 192 -3.06 -20.55 20.63
N GLY A 193 -3.02 -19.61 19.68
CA GLY A 193 -2.12 -18.46 19.69
C GLY A 193 -0.74 -18.69 19.08
N ASN A 194 -0.52 -19.84 18.42
CA ASN A 194 0.75 -20.12 17.77
C ASN A 194 0.69 -19.77 16.28
N LEU A 195 1.65 -18.97 15.81
CA LEU A 195 1.79 -18.65 14.39
C LEU A 195 2.72 -19.68 13.75
N VAL A 196 2.28 -20.30 12.66
CA VAL A 196 2.91 -21.48 12.06
C VAL A 196 2.88 -21.37 10.55
N VAL A 197 3.98 -21.73 9.88
CA VAL A 197 3.93 -22.05 8.45
C VAL A 197 3.72 -23.56 8.32
N VAL A 198 2.66 -23.94 7.62
CA VAL A 198 2.21 -25.33 7.47
C VAL A 198 2.23 -25.70 5.99
N ASP A 199 2.91 -26.79 5.67
CA ASP A 199 2.94 -27.32 4.30
C ASP A 199 1.66 -28.11 3.94
N PRO A 200 1.43 -28.45 2.66
CA PRO A 200 0.24 -29.19 2.24
C PRO A 200 0.07 -30.58 2.90
N ASP A 201 1.14 -31.17 3.40
CA ASP A 201 1.13 -32.44 4.14
C ASP A 201 0.81 -32.25 5.64
N GLY A 202 0.64 -31.01 6.09
CA GLY A 202 0.31 -30.64 7.47
C GLY A 202 1.53 -30.56 8.39
N ARG A 203 2.75 -30.61 7.84
CA ARG A 203 3.98 -30.45 8.63
C ARG A 203 4.25 -28.98 8.88
N ARG A 204 4.62 -28.68 10.13
CA ARG A 204 4.93 -27.33 10.61
C ARG A 204 6.39 -27.01 10.34
N GLU A 205 6.64 -26.22 9.31
CA GLU A 205 7.98 -25.87 8.82
C GLU A 205 8.64 -24.79 9.67
N TRP A 206 7.86 -23.78 10.06
CA TRP A 206 8.28 -22.68 10.93
C TRP A 206 7.22 -22.40 12.00
N ARG A 207 7.61 -21.86 13.17
CA ARG A 207 6.67 -21.42 14.21
C ARG A 207 7.23 -20.43 15.23
N THR A 208 6.38 -19.56 15.76
CA THR A 208 6.73 -18.62 16.85
C THR A 208 6.87 -19.29 18.22
N ARG A 209 6.25 -20.48 18.42
CA ARG A 209 6.22 -21.23 19.71
C ARG A 209 5.45 -20.49 20.81
N THR A 210 4.37 -19.83 20.44
CA THR A 210 3.52 -19.01 21.34
C THR A 210 2.19 -19.69 21.65
N ALA A 211 2.13 -21.02 21.61
CA ALA A 211 0.92 -21.77 21.96
C ALA A 211 0.52 -21.57 23.43
N GLY A 212 -0.79 -21.57 23.70
CA GLY A 212 -1.38 -21.30 25.02
C GLY A 212 -1.87 -19.87 25.20
N HIS A 213 -1.89 -19.08 24.14
CA HIS A 213 -2.28 -17.67 24.12
C HIS A 213 -3.50 -17.46 23.22
N GLU A 214 -4.65 -18.00 23.63
CA GLU A 214 -5.91 -17.87 22.88
C GLU A 214 -6.26 -16.39 22.64
N GLY A 215 -6.83 -16.10 21.46
CA GLY A 215 -7.17 -14.73 21.07
C GLY A 215 -5.97 -13.86 20.66
N ALA A 216 -4.81 -14.47 20.39
CA ALA A 216 -3.68 -13.76 19.81
C ALA A 216 -4.00 -13.18 18.42
N SER A 217 -3.28 -12.13 18.04
CA SER A 217 -3.36 -11.52 16.72
C SER A 217 -1.98 -11.16 16.20
N LEU A 218 -1.72 -11.49 14.93
CA LEU A 218 -0.53 -11.04 14.22
C LEU A 218 -0.84 -9.69 13.59
N VAL A 219 0.02 -8.69 13.81
CA VAL A 219 -0.17 -7.32 13.34
C VAL A 219 1.07 -6.87 12.59
N LEU A 220 0.91 -6.42 11.35
CA LEU A 220 1.91 -5.72 10.58
C LEU A 220 1.78 -4.22 10.85
N GLN A 221 2.80 -3.63 11.47
CA GLN A 221 2.81 -2.22 11.87
C GLN A 221 3.45 -1.35 10.77
N ASP A 222 3.15 -0.05 10.79
CA ASP A 222 3.69 0.94 9.81
C ASP A 222 5.23 1.03 9.86
N ASP A 223 5.82 0.82 11.03
CA ASP A 223 7.27 0.79 11.21
C ASP A 223 7.95 -0.45 10.60
N GLY A 224 7.17 -1.39 10.04
CA GLY A 224 7.72 -2.62 9.47
C GLY A 224 8.04 -3.69 10.50
N ASP A 225 7.63 -3.58 11.77
CA ASP A 225 7.62 -4.72 12.69
C ASP A 225 6.38 -5.58 12.46
N LEU A 226 6.58 -6.90 12.44
CA LEU A 226 5.51 -7.89 12.44
C LEU A 226 5.43 -8.48 13.84
N VAL A 227 4.34 -8.20 14.54
CA VAL A 227 4.20 -8.49 15.98
C VAL A 227 3.03 -9.41 16.22
N LEU A 228 3.27 -10.46 17.00
CA LEU A 228 2.20 -11.30 17.54
C LEU A 228 1.86 -10.81 18.94
N PHE A 229 0.64 -10.32 19.13
CA PHE A 229 0.12 -9.88 20.44
C PHE A 229 -0.77 -10.95 21.06
N ASP A 230 -0.82 -11.00 22.39
CA ASP A 230 -1.88 -11.72 23.10
C ASP A 230 -3.19 -10.91 23.16
N ALA A 231 -4.24 -11.53 23.68
CA ALA A 231 -5.57 -10.89 23.82
C ALA A 231 -5.58 -9.64 24.73
N ALA A 232 -4.54 -9.44 25.55
CA ALA A 232 -4.38 -8.26 26.39
C ALA A 232 -3.51 -7.17 25.74
N GLY A 233 -3.01 -7.41 24.51
CA GLY A 233 -2.15 -6.48 23.76
C GLY A 233 -0.67 -6.56 24.16
N ALA A 234 -0.24 -7.58 24.91
CA ALA A 234 1.18 -7.77 25.21
C ALA A 234 1.89 -8.53 24.08
N PRO A 235 3.11 -8.13 23.66
CA PRO A 235 3.82 -8.79 22.58
C PRO A 235 4.34 -10.17 23.01
N LEU A 236 4.01 -11.21 22.25
CA LEU A 236 4.47 -12.59 22.41
C LEU A 236 5.69 -12.91 21.53
N TRP A 237 5.71 -12.33 20.32
CA TRP A 237 6.78 -12.50 19.35
C TRP A 237 6.85 -11.26 18.45
N ARG A 238 8.05 -10.97 17.92
CA ARG A 238 8.31 -9.90 16.95
C ARG A 238 9.29 -10.38 15.90
N SER A 239 9.14 -9.94 14.66
CA SER A 239 10.12 -10.18 13.59
C SER A 239 11.43 -9.43 13.84
N GLY A 240 11.39 -8.31 14.59
CA GLY A 240 12.56 -7.49 14.86
C GLY A 240 12.97 -6.67 13.63
N THR A 241 12.00 -6.38 12.77
CA THR A 241 12.19 -5.67 11.49
C THR A 241 11.75 -4.22 11.53
N ALA A 242 11.29 -3.74 12.68
CA ALA A 242 11.02 -2.34 12.91
C ALA A 242 12.16 -1.50 12.31
N ILE A 243 11.82 -0.71 11.31
CA ILE A 243 12.64 0.40 10.85
C ILE A 243 12.75 1.30 12.09
N GLY A 244 13.97 1.50 12.60
CA GLY A 244 14.23 2.05 13.93
C GLY A 244 13.40 3.31 14.21
N PRO A 245 13.10 3.63 15.48
CA PRO A 245 12.12 4.65 15.80
C PRO A 245 12.40 5.93 15.01
N ALA A 246 11.41 6.41 14.27
CA ALA A 246 11.58 7.63 13.47
C ALA A 246 11.79 8.87 14.34
N THR A 247 11.67 8.75 15.66
CA THR A 247 11.87 9.85 16.59
C THR A 247 12.75 9.46 17.78
N LEU A 248 13.55 10.42 18.23
CA LEU A 248 14.26 10.37 19.50
C LEU A 248 13.85 11.59 20.33
N THR A 249 13.13 11.36 21.42
CA THR A 249 12.52 12.41 22.26
C THR A 249 13.15 12.45 23.65
N ASP A 250 12.72 13.42 24.47
CA ASP A 250 13.25 13.66 25.82
C ASP A 250 13.34 12.38 26.67
N GLY A 251 14.52 12.15 27.26
CA GLY A 251 14.84 10.97 28.08
C GLY A 251 15.19 9.70 27.30
N ALA A 252 15.02 9.67 25.98
CA ALA A 252 15.48 8.58 25.13
C ALA A 252 16.97 8.74 24.74
N ALA A 253 17.60 7.62 24.41
CA ALA A 253 18.96 7.59 23.92
C ALA A 253 19.11 6.57 22.78
N LEU A 254 19.99 6.89 21.82
CA LEU A 254 20.47 5.97 20.81
C LEU A 254 21.85 5.45 21.26
N ASP A 255 21.96 4.15 21.48
CA ASP A 255 23.21 3.48 21.87
C ASP A 255 23.99 3.01 20.64
N VAL A 256 25.30 2.75 20.80
CA VAL A 256 26.13 2.17 19.73
C VAL A 256 25.52 0.87 19.21
N GLY A 257 25.37 0.79 17.89
CA GLY A 257 24.77 -0.32 17.18
C GLY A 257 23.30 -0.13 16.84
N GLN A 258 22.65 0.91 17.39
CA GLN A 258 21.26 1.26 17.09
C GLN A 258 21.15 2.34 16.00
N ASP A 259 19.97 2.42 15.38
CA ASP A 259 19.60 3.40 14.38
C ASP A 259 18.19 3.99 14.62
N LEU A 260 18.01 5.24 14.18
CA LEU A 260 16.70 5.80 13.83
C LEU A 260 16.51 5.66 12.32
N GLY A 261 15.28 5.39 11.85
CA GLY A 261 14.97 5.30 10.41
C GLY A 261 13.79 6.17 10.00
N SER A 262 13.77 6.65 8.76
CA SER A 262 12.57 7.26 8.15
C SER A 262 11.48 6.21 7.96
N PRO A 263 10.19 6.62 7.89
CA PRO A 263 9.09 5.68 7.63
C PRO A 263 9.23 4.88 6.33
N ASP A 264 9.85 5.43 5.29
CA ASP A 264 10.20 4.71 4.06
C ASP A 264 11.46 3.82 4.15
N GLY A 265 12.19 3.84 5.27
CA GLY A 265 13.37 3.02 5.52
C GLY A 265 14.64 3.39 4.76
N HIS A 266 14.61 4.42 3.90
CA HIS A 266 15.76 4.84 3.09
C HIS A 266 16.74 5.70 3.89
N LEU A 267 16.24 6.58 4.74
CA LEU A 267 17.05 7.46 5.59
C LEU A 267 17.30 6.80 6.95
N ARG A 268 18.57 6.74 7.39
CA ARG A 268 18.95 6.20 8.69
C ARG A 268 19.98 7.06 9.41
N LEU A 269 19.71 7.38 10.68
CA LEU A 269 20.70 7.95 11.60
C LEU A 269 21.27 6.83 12.45
N ARG A 270 22.54 6.48 12.24
CA ARG A 270 23.20 5.36 12.91
C ARG A 270 24.34 5.80 13.81
N LEU A 271 24.35 5.30 15.04
CA LEU A 271 25.49 5.43 15.95
C LEU A 271 26.32 4.14 15.92
N THR A 272 27.59 4.26 15.55
CA THR A 272 28.59 3.18 15.65
C THR A 272 29.73 3.59 16.57
N ALA A 273 30.61 2.64 16.90
CA ALA A 273 31.84 2.95 17.64
C ALA A 273 32.77 3.93 16.90
N ASP A 274 32.57 4.10 15.58
CA ASP A 274 33.42 4.93 14.73
C ASP A 274 32.81 6.30 14.42
N ARG A 275 31.47 6.40 14.29
CA ARG A 275 30.79 7.64 13.89
C ARG A 275 29.31 7.70 14.30
N LEU A 276 28.76 8.90 14.33
CA LEU A 276 27.32 9.15 14.21
C LEU A 276 27.05 9.70 12.80
N ALA A 277 26.27 8.98 11.99
CA ALA A 277 26.08 9.31 10.58
C ALA A 277 24.62 9.20 10.16
N LEU A 278 24.20 10.14 9.31
CA LEU A 278 22.95 10.08 8.56
C LEU A 278 23.26 9.57 7.15
N GLU A 279 22.56 8.51 6.74
CA GLU A 279 22.75 7.83 5.46
C GLU A 279 21.41 7.68 4.74
N TYR A 280 21.40 7.83 3.42
CA TYR A 280 20.25 7.53 2.56
C TYR A 280 20.65 6.42 1.58
N ASP A 281 20.09 5.22 1.73
CA ASP A 281 20.49 4.03 0.96
C ASP A 281 22.02 3.80 0.92
N GLY A 282 22.65 3.98 2.09
CA GLY A 282 24.11 3.86 2.24
C GLY A 282 24.93 5.05 1.72
N HIS A 283 24.30 6.06 1.11
CA HIS A 283 24.94 7.33 0.78
C HIS A 283 25.07 8.19 2.03
N LEU A 284 26.30 8.52 2.42
CA LEU A 284 26.55 9.40 3.57
C LEU A 284 26.07 10.82 3.28
N LEU A 285 25.03 11.27 4.01
CA LEU A 285 24.50 12.63 3.89
C LEU A 285 25.16 13.58 4.89
N TRP A 286 25.35 13.11 6.12
CA TRP A 286 25.89 13.92 7.21
C TRP A 286 26.61 13.05 8.24
N THR A 287 27.61 13.62 8.90
CA THR A 287 28.27 13.02 10.05
C THR A 287 28.44 14.06 11.15
N ALA A 288 28.32 13.62 12.39
CA ALA A 288 28.68 14.49 13.52
C ALA A 288 30.16 14.92 13.39
N PRO A 289 30.48 16.22 13.54
CA PRO A 289 31.84 16.71 13.44
C PRO A 289 32.64 16.36 14.70
N LEU A 290 33.15 15.13 14.77
CA LEU A 290 33.91 14.60 15.90
C LEU A 290 35.42 14.66 15.63
N THR A 291 36.20 14.97 16.67
CA THR A 291 37.68 14.94 16.61
C THR A 291 38.27 13.57 16.96
N THR A 292 37.47 12.70 17.59
CA THR A 292 37.83 11.32 17.94
C THR A 292 36.61 10.40 17.79
N PRO A 293 36.80 9.09 17.51
CA PRO A 293 35.70 8.14 17.40
C PRO A 293 34.87 8.01 18.70
N PRO A 294 33.54 7.78 18.62
CA PRO A 294 32.68 7.61 19.80
C PRO A 294 33.09 6.48 20.76
N GLY A 295 33.50 5.33 20.23
CA GLY A 295 33.78 4.11 20.99
C GLY A 295 32.53 3.33 21.43
N ASP A 296 32.70 2.07 21.83
CA ASP A 296 31.63 1.06 22.02
C ASP A 296 30.53 1.40 23.06
N GLY A 297 30.77 2.38 23.92
CA GLY A 297 29.80 2.80 24.95
C GLY A 297 29.22 4.19 24.75
N ALA A 298 29.45 4.82 23.59
CA ALA A 298 28.87 6.13 23.30
C ALA A 298 27.35 6.08 23.16
N ARG A 299 26.71 7.23 23.41
CA ARG A 299 25.25 7.37 23.38
C ARG A 299 24.88 8.74 22.85
N LEU A 300 23.89 8.82 21.96
CA LEU A 300 23.24 10.08 21.59
C LEU A 300 22.01 10.26 22.49
N VAL A 301 21.99 11.31 23.29
CA VAL A 301 20.98 11.51 24.35
C VAL A 301 20.24 12.82 24.13
N VAL A 302 18.91 12.77 24.24
CA VAL A 302 18.09 13.99 24.35
C VAL A 302 18.00 14.37 25.83
N GLN A 303 18.54 15.52 26.17
CA GLN A 303 18.61 16.04 27.52
C GLN A 303 17.36 16.87 27.85
N ALA A 304 17.02 16.94 29.14
CA ALA A 304 15.83 17.63 29.63
C ALA A 304 15.83 19.15 29.38
N ASP A 305 17.00 19.74 29.09
CA ASP A 305 17.14 21.15 28.70
C ASP A 305 16.86 21.39 27.20
N GLY A 306 16.57 20.34 26.44
CA GLY A 306 16.31 20.40 25.01
C GLY A 306 17.56 20.28 24.14
N ASN A 307 18.72 19.92 24.72
CA ASN A 307 19.93 19.66 23.95
C ASN A 307 20.01 18.19 23.50
N VAL A 308 20.47 17.94 22.29
CA VAL A 308 20.79 16.57 21.83
C VAL A 308 22.30 16.43 21.82
N VAL A 309 22.81 15.51 22.63
CA VAL A 309 24.24 15.42 22.96
C VAL A 309 24.74 14.01 22.71
N LEU A 310 25.78 13.89 21.90
CA LEU A 310 26.58 12.67 21.80
C LEU A 310 27.59 12.66 22.95
N VAL A 311 27.52 11.63 23.79
CA VAL A 311 28.42 11.44 24.93
C VAL A 311 29.20 10.14 24.80
N THR A 312 30.41 10.10 25.36
CA THR A 312 31.19 8.86 25.58
C THR A 312 30.56 7.97 26.64
N ALA A 313 31.10 6.77 26.84
CA ALA A 313 30.67 5.80 27.86
C ALA A 313 30.69 6.35 29.30
N ASP A 314 31.60 7.30 29.60
CA ASP A 314 31.69 7.96 30.90
C ASP A 314 30.84 9.24 31.01
N GLY A 315 30.05 9.56 29.98
CA GLY A 315 29.18 10.73 29.94
C GLY A 315 29.85 12.03 29.49
N THR A 316 31.09 11.99 29.02
CA THR A 316 31.79 13.17 28.51
C THR A 316 31.18 13.61 27.17
N PRO A 317 30.75 14.87 26.99
CA PRO A 317 30.16 15.33 25.74
C PRO A 317 31.20 15.42 24.62
N MET A 318 30.85 14.87 23.47
CA MET A 318 31.67 14.86 22.24
C MET A 318 31.13 15.82 21.18
N TRP A 319 29.81 15.94 21.09
CA TRP A 319 29.10 16.83 20.18
C TRP A 319 27.72 17.16 20.75
N ALA A 320 27.19 18.34 20.42
CA ALA A 320 25.86 18.77 20.84
C ALA A 320 25.21 19.63 19.76
N THR A 321 23.88 19.64 19.72
CA THR A 321 23.09 20.51 18.81
C THR A 321 23.11 21.98 19.22
N GLY A 322 23.37 22.29 20.50
CA GLY A 322 23.37 23.66 21.00
C GLY A 322 21.96 24.24 21.18
N THR A 323 20.97 23.37 21.40
CA THR A 323 19.55 23.72 21.46
C THR A 323 19.01 23.90 22.88
N GLU A 324 19.87 24.06 23.88
CA GLU A 324 19.50 24.23 25.30
C GLU A 324 18.56 25.42 25.60
N THR A 325 18.36 26.34 24.66
CA THR A 325 17.43 27.48 24.81
C THR A 325 16.02 27.19 24.29
N ALA A 326 15.80 26.06 23.63
CA ALA A 326 14.50 25.66 23.08
C ALA A 326 13.53 25.11 24.15
N GLY A 327 14.04 24.71 25.31
CA GLY A 327 13.23 24.16 26.41
C GLY A 327 12.88 22.67 26.22
N PRO A 328 12.03 22.10 27.11
CA PRO A 328 11.70 20.69 27.09
C PRO A 328 10.89 20.28 25.85
N GLY A 329 10.93 18.99 25.50
CA GLY A 329 10.20 18.44 24.37
C GLY A 329 10.91 18.55 23.01
N VAL A 330 12.20 18.93 23.00
CA VAL A 330 13.02 18.80 21.80
C VAL A 330 13.15 17.33 21.41
N GLY A 331 13.19 17.05 20.11
CA GLY A 331 13.44 15.71 19.60
C GLY A 331 13.97 15.71 18.17
N LEU A 332 14.69 14.64 17.83
CA LEU A 332 15.02 14.32 16.44
C LEU A 332 13.85 13.56 15.82
N ARG A 333 13.52 13.88 14.56
CA ARG A 333 12.56 13.15 13.74
C ARG A 333 13.16 12.86 12.37
N LEU A 334 13.13 11.62 11.91
CA LEU A 334 13.37 11.27 10.53
C LEU A 334 12.04 11.23 9.79
N GLU A 335 12.01 11.90 8.66
CA GLU A 335 10.97 11.84 7.64
C GLU A 335 11.61 11.25 6.37
N ASP A 336 10.79 10.83 5.42
CA ASP A 336 11.21 10.23 4.14
C ASP A 336 12.34 11.04 3.44
N GLY A 337 12.23 12.38 3.44
CA GLY A 337 13.18 13.27 2.77
C GLY A 337 14.13 14.05 3.69
N SER A 338 14.04 13.93 5.01
CA SER A 338 14.88 14.75 5.90
C SER A 338 14.99 14.23 7.33
N MET A 339 16.08 14.60 7.99
CA MET A 339 16.20 14.54 9.45
C MET A 339 15.94 15.93 10.02
N LEU A 340 14.93 16.07 10.87
CA LEU A 340 14.54 17.29 11.55
C LEU A 340 14.94 17.25 13.04
N LEU A 341 15.34 18.40 13.56
CA LEU A 341 15.39 18.69 14.99
C LEU A 341 14.26 19.65 15.30
N LEU A 342 13.31 19.21 16.11
CA LEU A 342 12.08 19.95 16.41
C LEU A 342 12.09 20.40 17.87
N ALA A 343 11.61 21.60 18.14
CA ALA A 343 11.25 22.04 19.49
C ALA A 343 9.96 21.35 19.96
N GLY A 344 9.67 21.36 21.26
CA GLY A 344 8.42 20.82 21.81
C GLY A 344 7.14 21.49 21.30
N THR A 345 7.26 22.66 20.66
CA THR A 345 6.18 23.36 19.97
C THR A 345 5.94 22.88 18.53
N GLY A 346 6.80 22.01 18.00
CA GLY A 346 6.83 21.61 16.59
C GLY A 346 7.62 22.56 15.68
N GLN A 347 8.22 23.63 16.22
CA GLN A 347 9.09 24.50 15.43
C GLN A 347 10.36 23.77 15.00
N GLU A 348 10.71 23.86 13.71
CA GLU A 348 11.99 23.38 13.19
C GLU A 348 13.15 24.23 13.72
N LEU A 349 14.10 23.58 14.39
CA LEU A 349 15.33 24.19 14.89
C LEU A 349 16.50 23.95 13.93
N TRP A 350 16.53 22.77 13.32
CA TRP A 350 17.55 22.35 12.36
C TRP A 350 17.01 21.23 11.47
N ARG A 351 17.57 21.12 10.26
CA ARG A 351 17.28 20.02 9.33
C ARG A 351 18.53 19.58 8.56
N VAL A 352 18.53 18.32 8.14
CA VAL A 352 19.40 17.78 7.10
C VAL A 352 18.50 17.16 6.04
N ASP A 353 18.54 17.73 4.84
CA ASP A 353 17.76 17.23 3.70
C ASP A 353 18.49 16.10 2.98
N VAL A 354 17.71 15.15 2.47
CA VAL A 354 18.19 14.25 1.43
C VAL A 354 18.33 15.07 0.14
N PRO A 355 19.51 15.09 -0.50
CA PRO A 355 19.70 15.74 -1.79
C PRO A 355 18.66 15.27 -2.80
N VAL A 356 18.11 16.21 -3.56
CA VAL A 356 17.09 15.91 -4.56
C VAL A 356 17.61 14.91 -5.60
N GLU A 357 18.91 14.80 -5.84
CA GLU A 357 19.47 13.81 -6.76
C GLU A 357 19.40 12.37 -6.24
N LEU A 358 19.24 12.19 -4.92
CA LEU A 358 19.06 10.88 -4.29
C LEU A 358 17.58 10.52 -4.11
N THR A 359 16.69 11.52 -4.05
CA THR A 359 15.24 11.32 -3.98
C THR A 359 14.54 11.45 -5.33
N ALA A 360 15.16 12.16 -6.28
CA ALA A 360 14.65 12.26 -7.63
C ALA A 360 14.85 10.89 -8.25
N PRO A 361 13.82 10.33 -8.91
CA PRO A 361 14.09 9.25 -9.83
C PRO A 361 15.16 9.77 -10.79
N ALA A 362 16.30 9.06 -10.86
CA ALA A 362 17.33 9.35 -11.86
C ALA A 362 16.60 9.59 -13.17
N LEU A 363 16.74 10.79 -13.79
CA LEU A 363 15.93 11.25 -14.93
C LEU A 363 15.61 10.05 -15.80
N ALA A 364 14.41 9.51 -15.64
CA ALA A 364 14.14 8.21 -16.20
C ALA A 364 14.20 8.38 -17.70
N GLU A 365 14.91 7.46 -18.34
CA GLU A 365 15.07 7.46 -19.79
C GLU A 365 13.69 7.66 -20.42
N THR A 366 13.43 8.80 -21.03
CA THR A 366 12.08 9.09 -21.55
C THR A 366 11.84 8.36 -22.87
N ASP A 367 12.90 7.81 -23.48
CA ASP A 367 12.82 6.96 -24.65
C ASP A 367 12.76 5.48 -24.25
N CYS A 368 11.59 4.85 -24.40
CA CYS A 368 11.45 3.42 -24.14
C CYS A 368 12.41 2.54 -24.97
N ALA A 369 12.91 3.03 -26.12
CA ALA A 369 13.86 2.27 -26.94
C ALA A 369 15.26 2.17 -26.32
N ALA A 370 15.59 3.03 -25.36
CA ALA A 370 16.88 3.03 -24.68
C ALA A 370 16.93 2.12 -23.43
N VAL A 371 15.80 1.53 -23.02
CA VAL A 371 15.74 0.56 -21.91
C VAL A 371 16.04 -0.86 -22.42
N ASP A 372 17.32 -1.20 -22.47
CA ASP A 372 17.81 -2.46 -23.07
C ASP A 372 18.10 -3.59 -22.07
N ALA A 373 18.00 -3.30 -20.77
CA ALA A 373 18.23 -4.24 -19.66
C ALA A 373 17.12 -4.14 -18.59
N PRO A 374 16.97 -5.17 -17.73
CA PRO A 374 16.15 -5.08 -16.53
C PRO A 374 16.45 -3.84 -15.71
N ILE A 375 15.40 -3.23 -15.16
CA ILE A 375 15.48 -2.05 -14.31
C ILE A 375 15.05 -2.42 -12.89
N PRO A 376 15.69 -1.82 -11.87
CA PRO A 376 15.27 -2.01 -10.49
C PRO A 376 14.02 -1.15 -10.18
N LEU A 377 13.38 -1.41 -9.04
CA LEU A 377 12.10 -0.80 -8.66
C LEU A 377 12.16 0.74 -8.67
N GLU A 378 13.27 1.32 -8.22
CA GLU A 378 13.51 2.75 -8.13
C GLU A 378 13.57 3.48 -9.49
N GLN A 379 13.68 2.73 -10.60
CA GLN A 379 13.60 3.26 -11.96
C GLN A 379 12.19 3.14 -12.57
N THR A 380 11.20 2.76 -11.77
CA THR A 380 9.78 2.67 -12.16
C THR A 380 8.97 3.80 -11.55
N VAL A 381 7.79 4.04 -12.11
CA VAL A 381 6.74 4.90 -11.53
C VAL A 381 5.42 4.15 -11.51
N VAL A 382 4.51 4.59 -10.64
CA VAL A 382 3.11 4.19 -10.69
C VAL A 382 2.34 5.27 -11.44
N THR A 383 1.62 4.88 -12.49
CA THR A 383 0.78 5.79 -13.28
C THR A 383 -0.42 6.31 -12.48
N ALA A 384 -1.12 7.35 -12.96
CA ALA A 384 -2.34 7.84 -12.31
C ALA A 384 -3.45 6.77 -12.26
N THR A 385 -3.42 5.84 -13.23
CA THR A 385 -4.28 4.65 -13.34
C THR A 385 -3.79 3.43 -12.55
N GLY A 386 -2.73 3.58 -11.74
CA GLY A 386 -2.28 2.56 -10.77
C GLY A 386 -1.35 1.48 -11.32
N VAL A 387 -0.83 1.65 -12.54
CA VAL A 387 0.05 0.65 -13.18
C VAL A 387 1.50 0.99 -12.93
N ARG A 388 2.30 0.04 -12.45
CA ARG A 388 3.75 0.26 -12.30
C ARG A 388 4.47 0.01 -13.61
N VAL A 389 5.14 1.00 -14.18
CA VAL A 389 5.86 0.91 -15.46
C VAL A 389 7.15 1.70 -15.42
N HIS A 390 7.97 1.58 -16.46
CA HIS A 390 9.04 2.55 -16.68
C HIS A 390 8.45 3.92 -17.04
N PRO A 391 9.02 5.04 -16.58
CA PRO A 391 8.43 6.37 -16.79
C PRO A 391 8.17 6.76 -18.24
N CYS A 392 8.94 6.22 -19.19
CA CYS A 392 8.71 6.44 -20.62
C CYS A 392 7.31 5.98 -21.11
N LEU A 393 6.68 5.02 -20.41
CA LEU A 393 5.36 4.49 -20.75
C LEU A 393 4.23 5.13 -19.95
N ALA A 394 4.52 5.85 -18.86
CA ALA A 394 3.52 6.24 -17.87
C ALA A 394 2.35 7.04 -18.48
N ASP A 395 2.65 8.16 -19.15
CA ASP A 395 1.64 9.02 -19.77
C ASP A 395 0.84 8.30 -20.86
N ALA A 396 1.50 7.42 -21.62
CA ALA A 396 0.88 6.65 -22.70
C ALA A 396 -0.09 5.59 -22.15
N VAL A 397 0.27 4.97 -21.03
CA VAL A 397 -0.58 4.00 -20.32
C VAL A 397 -1.78 4.70 -19.68
N ASP A 398 -1.58 5.84 -19.03
CA ASP A 398 -2.68 6.64 -18.49
C ASP A 398 -3.65 7.05 -19.60
N THR A 399 -3.14 7.58 -20.71
CA THR A 399 -3.96 7.98 -21.86
C THR A 399 -4.74 6.78 -22.43
N LEU A 400 -4.10 5.61 -22.57
CA LEU A 400 -4.74 4.41 -23.12
C LEU A 400 -5.86 3.91 -22.20
N LEU A 401 -5.61 3.82 -20.90
CA LEU A 401 -6.59 3.32 -19.94
C LEU A 401 -7.73 4.31 -19.72
N GLU A 402 -7.45 5.62 -19.70
CA GLU A 402 -8.47 6.67 -19.68
C GLU A 402 -9.34 6.65 -20.95
N GLN A 403 -8.73 6.46 -22.13
CA GLN A 403 -9.47 6.33 -23.38
C GLN A 403 -10.34 5.06 -23.39
N ALA A 404 -9.80 3.93 -22.94
CA ALA A 404 -10.56 2.69 -22.79
C ALA A 404 -11.80 2.91 -21.93
N ARG A 405 -11.62 3.55 -20.77
CA ARG A 405 -12.70 3.89 -19.84
C ARG A 405 -13.73 4.83 -20.47
N ALA A 406 -13.27 5.87 -21.18
CA ALA A 406 -14.15 6.82 -21.89
C ALA A 406 -14.97 6.16 -23.01
N GLU A 407 -14.45 5.07 -23.59
CA GLU A 407 -15.11 4.27 -24.62
C GLU A 407 -15.88 3.06 -24.05
N GLY A 408 -15.97 2.94 -22.72
CA GLY A 408 -16.75 1.90 -22.02
C GLY A 408 -16.07 0.53 -21.99
N VAL A 409 -14.74 0.48 -22.10
CA VAL A 409 -13.93 -0.74 -21.92
C VAL A 409 -13.24 -0.65 -20.57
N ASP A 410 -13.69 -1.46 -19.60
CA ASP A 410 -13.14 -1.50 -18.24
C ASP A 410 -11.81 -2.27 -18.20
N LEU A 411 -10.79 -1.60 -18.72
CA LEU A 411 -9.47 -2.16 -18.95
C LEU A 411 -8.56 -1.83 -17.76
N HIS A 412 -7.92 -2.85 -17.20
CA HIS A 412 -6.86 -2.70 -16.20
C HIS A 412 -5.58 -3.35 -16.71
N ALA A 413 -4.44 -3.01 -16.12
CA ALA A 413 -3.17 -3.56 -16.53
C ALA A 413 -2.23 -3.81 -15.34
N TRP A 414 -1.36 -4.80 -15.52
CA TRP A 414 -0.22 -5.03 -14.64
C TRP A 414 1.09 -4.89 -15.41
N GLY A 415 2.04 -4.13 -14.87
CA GLY A 415 3.28 -3.75 -15.56
C GLY A 415 4.54 -4.43 -15.03
N TRP A 416 5.41 -3.68 -14.37
CA TRP A 416 6.77 -4.09 -14.01
C TRP A 416 6.85 -5.29 -13.06
N ARG A 417 7.85 -6.15 -13.29
CA ARG A 417 8.26 -7.30 -12.46
C ARG A 417 9.75 -7.18 -12.13
N SER A 418 10.19 -7.57 -10.94
CA SER A 418 11.63 -7.69 -10.65
C SER A 418 12.28 -8.88 -11.36
N ALA A 419 13.61 -8.87 -11.47
CA ALA A 419 14.37 -10.00 -12.02
C ALA A 419 14.21 -11.26 -11.15
N GLU A 420 14.13 -11.09 -9.83
CA GLU A 420 13.93 -12.15 -8.85
C GLU A 420 12.57 -12.82 -9.03
N GLN A 421 11.51 -12.01 -9.21
CA GLN A 421 10.18 -12.52 -9.52
C GLN A 421 10.15 -13.25 -10.88
N GLN A 422 10.92 -12.80 -11.88
CA GLN A 422 11.04 -13.51 -13.16
C GLN A 422 11.73 -14.86 -13.00
N ILE A 423 12.78 -14.93 -12.17
CA ILE A 423 13.47 -16.19 -11.84
C ILE A 423 12.51 -17.17 -11.17
N ALA A 424 11.78 -16.71 -10.15
CA ALA A 424 10.81 -17.53 -9.42
C ALA A 424 9.69 -18.03 -10.35
N LEU A 425 9.12 -17.14 -11.17
CA LEU A 425 8.07 -17.50 -12.12
C LEU A 425 8.55 -18.52 -13.16
N ARG A 426 9.78 -18.38 -13.65
CA ARG A 426 10.37 -19.36 -14.58
C ARG A 426 10.62 -20.70 -13.91
N ALA A 427 11.08 -20.71 -12.66
CA ALA A 427 11.24 -21.94 -11.90
C ALA A 427 9.91 -22.66 -11.69
N ALA A 428 8.82 -21.92 -11.44
CA ALA A 428 7.48 -22.47 -11.26
C ALA A 428 6.86 -23.02 -12.56
N ASN A 429 7.00 -22.28 -13.66
CA ASN A 429 6.29 -22.61 -14.90
C ASN A 429 7.08 -23.53 -15.83
N CYS A 430 8.39 -23.66 -15.66
CA CYS A 430 9.26 -24.34 -16.61
C CYS A 430 9.90 -25.61 -16.05
N SER A 431 9.94 -26.66 -16.87
CA SER A 431 10.65 -27.90 -16.59
C SER A 431 11.58 -28.27 -17.75
N THR A 432 12.71 -28.90 -17.45
CA THR A 432 13.59 -29.49 -18.46
C THR A 432 13.00 -30.80 -18.95
N THR A 433 13.06 -31.05 -20.27
CA THR A 433 12.68 -32.34 -20.83
C THR A 433 13.55 -33.45 -20.27
N ALA A 434 13.04 -34.69 -20.24
CA ALA A 434 13.72 -35.83 -19.61
C ALA A 434 15.11 -36.14 -20.21
N ASP A 435 15.39 -35.67 -21.42
CA ASP A 435 16.68 -35.76 -22.10
C ASP A 435 17.61 -34.55 -21.87
N GLY A 436 17.16 -33.55 -21.10
CA GLY A 436 17.88 -32.31 -20.79
C GLY A 436 18.06 -31.37 -21.98
N ALA A 437 17.44 -31.66 -23.13
CA ALA A 437 17.70 -30.95 -24.38
C ALA A 437 16.90 -29.65 -24.55
N SER A 438 15.77 -29.50 -23.84
CA SER A 438 14.91 -28.31 -23.96
C SER A 438 14.21 -27.96 -22.65
N VAL A 439 13.81 -26.69 -22.52
CA VAL A 439 13.00 -26.19 -21.41
C VAL A 439 11.59 -25.93 -21.94
N VAL A 440 10.59 -26.55 -21.31
CA VAL A 440 9.17 -26.37 -21.65
C VAL A 440 8.51 -25.62 -20.51
N CYS A 441 7.78 -24.55 -20.83
CA CYS A 441 7.08 -23.72 -19.85
C CYS A 441 5.57 -23.77 -20.09
N SER A 442 4.77 -23.86 -19.02
CA SER A 442 3.31 -23.73 -19.07
C SER A 442 2.82 -22.95 -17.85
N PRO A 443 2.30 -21.72 -18.01
CA PRO A 443 2.26 -20.93 -19.25
C PRO A 443 3.66 -20.59 -19.80
N PRO A 444 3.78 -20.15 -21.07
CA PRO A 444 5.04 -19.61 -21.58
C PRO A 444 5.61 -18.57 -20.61
N THR A 445 6.91 -18.64 -20.34
CA THR A 445 7.56 -17.74 -19.39
C THR A 445 8.93 -17.38 -19.95
N ALA A 446 9.29 -16.10 -19.92
CA ALA A 446 10.57 -15.61 -20.46
C ALA A 446 11.76 -16.04 -19.58
N PRO A 447 12.96 -16.23 -20.15
CA PRO A 447 14.19 -16.30 -19.37
C PRO A 447 14.41 -15.03 -18.52
N PRO A 448 15.01 -15.13 -17.32
CA PRO A 448 15.43 -13.96 -16.56
C PRO A 448 16.36 -13.07 -17.38
N GLY A 449 16.22 -11.77 -17.22
CA GLY A 449 16.92 -10.75 -17.99
C GLY A 449 16.35 -10.47 -19.37
N THR A 450 15.31 -11.20 -19.80
CA THR A 450 14.73 -11.07 -21.14
C THR A 450 13.26 -10.66 -21.14
N SER A 451 12.58 -10.68 -20.01
CA SER A 451 11.19 -10.22 -19.93
C SER A 451 11.11 -8.71 -20.07
N ARG A 452 10.09 -8.21 -20.76
CA ARG A 452 9.82 -6.76 -20.84
C ARG A 452 9.18 -6.24 -19.55
N HIS A 453 8.57 -7.11 -18.73
CA HIS A 453 8.13 -6.75 -17.39
C HIS A 453 9.33 -6.41 -16.49
N GLU A 454 10.47 -7.10 -16.64
CA GLU A 454 11.74 -6.78 -15.94
C GLU A 454 12.28 -5.39 -16.27
N ARG A 455 11.79 -4.78 -17.36
CA ARG A 455 12.19 -3.46 -17.85
C ARG A 455 11.12 -2.40 -17.64
N GLY A 456 9.95 -2.77 -17.11
CA GLY A 456 8.79 -1.88 -17.00
C GLY A 456 8.21 -1.49 -18.36
N LEU A 457 8.45 -2.29 -19.39
CA LEU A 457 8.08 -2.03 -20.79
C LEU A 457 6.98 -2.98 -21.33
N ALA A 458 6.34 -3.73 -20.44
CA ALA A 458 5.24 -4.64 -20.76
C ALA A 458 4.06 -4.46 -19.81
N LEU A 459 2.90 -4.89 -20.29
CA LEU A 459 1.61 -4.81 -19.65
C LEU A 459 0.84 -6.10 -19.91
N ASP A 460 0.32 -6.69 -18.85
CA ASP A 460 -0.69 -7.74 -18.91
C ASP A 460 -2.05 -7.11 -18.62
N PHE A 461 -2.90 -7.04 -19.65
CA PHE A 461 -4.23 -6.42 -19.56
C PHE A 461 -5.31 -7.40 -19.12
N THR A 462 -6.20 -6.89 -18.27
CA THR A 462 -7.43 -7.56 -17.85
C THR A 462 -8.63 -6.69 -18.20
N VAL A 463 -9.77 -7.33 -18.46
CA VAL A 463 -11.08 -6.70 -18.61
C VAL A 463 -12.07 -7.45 -17.75
N ASP A 464 -12.93 -6.75 -17.01
CA ASP A 464 -13.92 -7.34 -16.11
C ASP A 464 -13.30 -8.35 -15.10
N GLY A 465 -12.11 -8.03 -14.58
CA GLY A 465 -11.37 -8.87 -13.62
C GLY A 465 -10.74 -10.15 -14.20
N ALA A 466 -10.74 -10.34 -15.52
CA ALA A 466 -10.13 -11.49 -16.19
C ALA A 466 -9.12 -11.08 -17.27
N VAL A 467 -8.09 -11.90 -17.51
CA VAL A 467 -7.12 -11.66 -18.59
C VAL A 467 -7.81 -11.53 -19.95
N VAL A 468 -7.39 -10.54 -20.73
CA VAL A 468 -7.95 -10.29 -22.07
C VAL A 468 -7.77 -11.52 -22.95
N ARG A 469 -8.87 -11.97 -23.57
CA ARG A 469 -8.91 -13.18 -24.41
C ARG A 469 -8.89 -12.85 -25.90
N PRO A 470 -8.33 -13.72 -26.75
CA PRO A 470 -8.39 -13.55 -28.21
C PRO A 470 -9.84 -13.43 -28.69
N GLY A 471 -10.12 -12.45 -29.54
CA GLY A 471 -11.46 -12.22 -30.11
C GLY A 471 -12.48 -11.56 -29.18
N SER A 472 -12.09 -11.15 -27.97
CA SER A 472 -12.93 -10.31 -27.10
C SER A 472 -13.05 -8.88 -27.64
N ALA A 473 -14.08 -8.16 -27.21
CA ALA A 473 -14.24 -6.75 -27.54
C ALA A 473 -13.06 -5.91 -27.02
N ALA A 474 -12.57 -6.20 -25.80
CA ALA A 474 -11.38 -5.56 -25.24
C ALA A 474 -10.12 -5.84 -26.06
N PHE A 475 -9.94 -7.07 -26.55
CA PHE A 475 -8.81 -7.38 -27.44
C PHE A 475 -8.88 -6.61 -28.77
N ALA A 476 -10.07 -6.51 -29.35
CA ALA A 476 -10.29 -5.71 -30.57
C ALA A 476 -10.02 -4.23 -30.33
N TRP A 477 -10.46 -3.71 -29.17
CA TRP A 477 -10.23 -2.33 -28.75
C TRP A 477 -8.73 -2.05 -28.55
N LEU A 478 -8.02 -2.91 -27.82
CA LEU A 478 -6.57 -2.82 -27.63
C LEU A 478 -5.81 -2.88 -28.96
N THR A 479 -6.24 -3.74 -29.88
CA THR A 479 -5.64 -3.83 -31.23
C THR A 479 -5.74 -2.53 -32.02
N GLN A 480 -6.77 -1.74 -31.75
CA GLN A 480 -6.97 -0.44 -32.39
C GLN A 480 -6.18 0.68 -31.71
N HIS A 481 -6.09 0.70 -30.38
CA HIS A 481 -5.62 1.87 -29.61
C HIS A 481 -4.24 1.71 -28.97
N ALA A 482 -3.87 0.50 -28.53
CA ALA A 482 -2.58 0.25 -27.88
C ALA A 482 -1.35 0.63 -28.75
N PRO A 483 -1.37 0.54 -30.10
CA PRO A 483 -0.29 1.04 -30.93
C PRO A 483 -0.02 2.56 -30.79
N GLU A 484 -1.03 3.36 -30.46
CA GLU A 484 -0.88 4.80 -30.20
C GLU A 484 -0.14 5.06 -28.89
N ALA A 485 -0.29 4.16 -27.92
CA ALA A 485 0.49 4.12 -26.68
C ALA A 485 1.87 3.46 -26.85
N GLY A 486 2.27 3.14 -28.08
CA GLY A 486 3.56 2.52 -28.38
C GLY A 486 3.63 1.01 -28.07
N LEU A 487 2.49 0.37 -27.79
CA LEU A 487 2.43 -1.04 -27.41
C LEU A 487 2.08 -1.95 -28.59
N ARG A 488 2.59 -3.18 -28.54
CA ARG A 488 2.39 -4.24 -29.52
C ARG A 488 2.02 -5.51 -28.77
N ASN A 489 1.03 -6.24 -29.28
CA ASN A 489 0.63 -7.52 -28.70
C ASN A 489 1.65 -8.63 -29.00
N LEU A 490 1.88 -9.49 -28.03
CA LEU A 490 2.51 -10.80 -28.25
C LEU A 490 1.45 -11.77 -28.82
N PRO A 491 1.59 -12.28 -30.06
CA PRO A 491 0.51 -13.04 -30.70
C PRO A 491 0.08 -14.33 -29.99
N SER A 492 0.94 -14.91 -29.13
CA SER A 492 0.61 -16.09 -28.34
C SER A 492 -0.20 -15.78 -27.07
N GLU A 493 -0.24 -14.53 -26.64
CA GLU A 493 -0.84 -14.10 -25.36
C GLU A 493 -1.66 -12.82 -25.58
N ALA A 494 -2.97 -12.96 -25.73
CA ALA A 494 -3.86 -11.83 -26.05
C ALA A 494 -3.89 -10.73 -24.97
N TRP A 495 -3.56 -11.09 -23.73
CA TRP A 495 -3.44 -10.16 -22.61
C TRP A 495 -2.10 -9.43 -22.56
N HIS A 496 -1.05 -9.95 -23.21
CA HIS A 496 0.31 -9.42 -23.06
C HIS A 496 0.67 -8.43 -24.17
N TRP A 497 1.12 -7.25 -23.78
CA TRP A 497 1.49 -6.16 -24.68
C TRP A 497 2.77 -5.50 -24.20
N SER A 498 3.69 -5.21 -25.12
CA SER A 498 4.96 -4.57 -24.81
C SER A 498 5.40 -3.65 -25.94
N VAL A 499 6.42 -2.82 -25.71
CA VAL A 499 6.89 -1.85 -26.72
C VAL A 499 7.38 -2.50 -28.03
N ASP A 500 7.78 -3.77 -27.97
CA ASP A 500 8.28 -4.53 -29.11
C ASP A 500 7.50 -5.83 -29.43
N GLY A 501 6.48 -6.17 -28.62
CA GLY A 501 5.61 -7.33 -28.83
C GLY A 501 6.21 -8.66 -28.35
N TRP A 502 7.14 -8.58 -27.40
CA TRP A 502 7.84 -9.71 -26.76
C TRP A 502 7.81 -9.66 -25.24
#